data_AF-A0A7W9WH20-F1
#
_entry.id   AF-A0A7W9WH20-F1
#
_cell.length_a   1.000
_cell.length_b   1.000
_cell.length_c   1.000
_cell.angle_alpha   90.00
_cell.angle_beta   90.00
_cell.angle_gamma   90.00
#
_symmetry.space_group_name_H-M   'P 1'
#
loop_
_entity.id
_entity.type
_entity.pdbx_description
1 polymer ?
#
loop_
_entity_poly.entity_id
_entity_poly.type
_entity_poly.pdbx_seq_one_letter_code
_entity_poly.pdbx_strand_id
1 'polypeptide(L)'
;MVEDEPTVYEIRIHGYPTSQEALALQLPIERLLCLDPDHAPPCEIPWSFTLTDGDDDASTALVLGVYASSGRATQAADQVCTLVGGTRTVAVSEGEAGEWEELVQQYRFEKGLR
;
A
#
# COMPACT_ATOMS: atom_id res chain seq x y z
N MET A 1 25.96 -1.14 5.15
CA MET A 1 24.74 -0.81 4.37
C MET A 1 23.67 -0.68 5.43
N VAL A 2 23.13 0.53 5.65
CA VAL A 2 22.08 0.69 6.65
C VAL A 2 20.87 -0.08 6.13
N GLU A 3 20.55 -1.19 6.79
CA GLU A 3 19.27 -1.86 6.58
C GLU A 3 18.22 -0.86 7.06
N ASP A 4 17.50 -0.28 6.11
CA ASP A 4 16.44 0.69 6.36
C ASP A 4 15.37 0.00 7.20
N GLU A 5 15.27 0.41 8.47
CA GLU A 5 14.27 -0.11 9.40
C GLU A 5 12.89 0.03 8.75
N PRO A 6 12.05 -1.03 8.76
CA PRO A 6 10.77 -0.98 8.09
C PRO A 6 9.91 0.14 8.68
N THR A 7 9.44 1.03 7.81
CA THR A 7 8.51 2.11 8.17
C THR A 7 7.26 2.00 7.31
N VAL A 8 6.27 2.82 7.63
CA VAL A 8 5.05 2.91 6.82
C VAL A 8 5.34 3.78 5.60
N TYR A 9 5.01 3.26 4.42
CA TYR A 9 4.96 4.00 3.18
C TYR A 9 3.55 4.00 2.63
N GLU A 10 3.13 5.12 2.07
CA GLU A 10 1.84 5.30 1.44
C GLU A 10 2.01 5.40 -0.06
N ILE A 11 1.28 4.55 -0.78
CA ILE A 11 1.20 4.57 -2.23
C ILE A 11 -0.19 5.09 -2.59
N ARG A 12 -0.27 6.33 -3.04
CA ARG A 12 -1.52 7.02 -3.38
C ARG A 12 -1.77 6.92 -4.88
N ILE A 13 -2.95 6.42 -5.25
CA ILE A 13 -3.36 6.19 -6.63
C ILE A 13 -4.54 7.11 -6.92
N HIS A 14 -4.28 8.17 -7.69
CA HIS A 14 -5.26 9.20 -8.01
C HIS A 14 -5.93 8.96 -9.36
N GLY A 15 -7.07 9.63 -9.57
CA GLY A 15 -7.77 9.64 -10.85
C GLY A 15 -8.95 8.68 -10.94
N TYR A 16 -9.56 8.31 -9.80
CA TYR A 16 -10.81 7.56 -9.79
C TYR A 16 -12.00 8.50 -9.67
N PRO A 17 -13.03 8.37 -10.53
CA PRO A 17 -14.22 9.20 -10.43
C PRO A 17 -15.12 8.81 -9.26
N THR A 18 -14.94 7.59 -8.71
CA THR A 18 -15.70 7.11 -7.55
C THR A 18 -14.84 6.22 -6.66
N SER A 19 -15.19 6.19 -5.37
CA SER A 19 -14.60 5.27 -4.41
C SER A 19 -14.74 3.80 -4.82
N GLN A 20 -15.83 3.42 -5.50
CA GLN A 20 -16.03 2.04 -5.95
C GLN A 20 -14.99 1.63 -7.00
N GLU A 21 -14.65 2.52 -7.95
CA GLU A 21 -13.61 2.23 -8.93
C GLU A 21 -12.21 2.18 -8.29
N ALA A 22 -11.97 3.02 -7.27
CA ALA A 22 -10.74 2.97 -6.50
C ALA A 22 -10.62 1.62 -5.75
N LEU A 23 -11.68 1.20 -5.06
CA LEU A 23 -11.73 -0.08 -4.34
C LEU A 23 -11.60 -1.31 -5.25
N ALA A 24 -12.03 -1.21 -6.52
CA ALA A 24 -11.88 -2.30 -7.48
C ALA A 24 -10.41 -2.68 -7.75
N LEU A 25 -9.46 -1.81 -7.39
CA LEU A 25 -8.04 -2.13 -7.46
C LEU A 25 -7.52 -2.99 -6.30
N GLN A 26 -8.22 -3.10 -5.18
CA GLN A 26 -7.73 -3.83 -4.01
C GLN A 26 -7.35 -5.26 -4.39
N LEU A 27 -8.27 -6.02 -4.99
CA LEU A 27 -8.03 -7.40 -5.42
C LEU A 27 -6.87 -7.54 -6.43
N PRO A 28 -6.77 -6.73 -7.49
CA PRO A 28 -5.60 -6.68 -8.36
C PRO A 28 -4.28 -6.40 -7.63
N ILE A 29 -4.26 -5.45 -6.69
CA ILE A 29 -3.06 -5.07 -5.93
C ILE A 29 -2.68 -6.18 -4.95
N GLU A 30 -3.65 -6.75 -4.23
CA GLU A 30 -3.44 -7.87 -3.31
C GLU A 30 -2.76 -9.05 -4.03
N ARG A 31 -3.23 -9.41 -5.24
CA ARG A 31 -2.61 -10.46 -6.06
C ARG A 31 -1.21 -10.12 -6.57
N LEU A 32 -0.89 -8.84 -6.64
CA LEU A 32 0.39 -8.34 -7.10
C LEU A 32 1.43 -8.29 -5.96
N LEU A 33 1.00 -7.92 -4.75
CA LEU A 33 1.83 -7.94 -3.54
C LEU A 33 1.98 -9.35 -2.96
N CYS A 34 0.93 -10.15 -3.06
CA CYS A 34 0.87 -11.53 -2.59
C CYS A 34 0.90 -12.49 -3.79
N LEU A 35 2.12 -12.79 -4.27
CA LEU A 35 2.31 -13.70 -5.41
C LEU A 35 1.88 -15.15 -5.09
N ASP A 36 1.81 -15.51 -3.80
CA ASP A 36 1.37 -16.83 -3.34
C ASP A 36 0.34 -16.67 -2.22
N PRO A 37 -0.97 -16.88 -2.47
CA PRO A 37 -1.98 -16.73 -1.43
C PRO A 37 -1.97 -17.85 -0.37
N ASP A 38 -1.15 -18.90 -0.57
CA ASP A 38 -1.01 -20.05 0.33
C ASP A 38 0.23 -19.93 1.24
N HIS A 39 1.03 -18.87 1.08
CA HIS A 39 2.21 -18.66 1.93
C HIS A 39 1.81 -18.57 3.40
N ALA A 40 2.59 -19.22 4.26
CA ALA A 40 2.36 -19.17 5.69
C ALA A 40 2.58 -17.73 6.19
N PRO A 41 1.65 -17.14 6.95
CA PRO A 41 1.84 -15.82 7.53
C PRO A 41 3.08 -15.80 8.44
N PRO A 42 3.72 -14.64 8.61
CA PRO A 42 3.33 -13.31 8.12
C PRO A 42 3.61 -13.05 6.64
N CYS A 43 2.78 -12.22 6.02
CA CYS A 43 3.05 -11.64 4.70
C CYS A 43 4.44 -11.01 4.63
N GLU A 44 5.13 -11.18 3.50
CA GLU A 44 6.48 -10.63 3.30
C GLU A 44 6.46 -9.09 3.39
N ILE A 45 5.37 -8.48 2.93
CA ILE A 45 5.07 -7.06 3.05
C ILE A 45 3.66 -6.97 3.66
N PRO A 46 3.46 -6.41 4.86
CA PRO A 46 2.14 -6.11 5.39
C PRO A 46 1.59 -4.90 4.64
N TRP A 47 0.36 -4.99 4.16
CA TRP A 47 -0.33 -3.87 3.52
C TRP A 47 -1.74 -3.67 4.07
N SER A 48 -2.24 -2.45 3.96
CA SER A 48 -3.63 -2.11 4.20
C SER A 48 -4.08 -1.03 3.22
N PHE A 49 -5.40 -0.94 3.00
CA PHE A 49 -5.98 0.02 2.07
C PHE A 49 -6.84 1.03 2.82
N THR A 50 -6.75 2.28 2.43
CA THR A 50 -7.70 3.32 2.80
C THR A 50 -8.10 4.14 1.58
N LEU A 51 -9.17 4.90 1.70
CA LEU A 51 -9.65 5.82 0.68
C LEU A 51 -9.47 7.24 1.17
N THR A 52 -9.05 8.13 0.28
CA THR A 52 -8.96 9.56 0.55
C THR A 52 -9.56 10.34 -0.60
N ASP A 53 -10.01 11.56 -0.34
CA ASP A 53 -10.41 12.49 -1.37
C ASP A 53 -9.17 12.87 -2.21
N GLY A 54 -9.33 12.90 -3.53
CA GLY A 54 -8.25 13.31 -4.43
C GLY A 54 -7.97 14.81 -4.31
N ASP A 55 -6.81 15.26 -4.79
CA ASP A 55 -6.45 16.69 -4.84
C ASP A 55 -7.47 17.57 -5.56
N ASP A 56 -8.26 16.99 -6.47
CA ASP A 56 -9.43 17.61 -7.07
C ASP A 56 -10.65 17.01 -6.34
N ASP A 57 -11.41 17.81 -5.59
CA ASP A 57 -12.60 17.45 -4.77
C ASP A 57 -13.63 16.55 -5.50
N ALA A 58 -13.52 16.40 -6.83
CA ALA A 58 -14.35 15.54 -7.67
C ALA A 58 -13.80 14.12 -7.89
N SER A 59 -12.61 13.79 -7.37
CA SER A 59 -11.94 12.50 -7.57
C SER A 59 -11.67 11.80 -6.24
N THR A 60 -11.63 10.48 -6.24
CA THR A 60 -11.18 9.65 -5.11
C THR A 60 -9.78 9.11 -5.40
N ALA A 61 -8.96 8.96 -4.36
CA ALA A 61 -7.69 8.26 -4.40
C ALA A 61 -7.73 7.02 -3.51
N LEU A 62 -7.19 5.90 -4.02
CA LEU A 62 -6.90 4.73 -3.21
C LEU A 62 -5.52 4.91 -2.60
N VAL A 63 -5.41 4.72 -1.29
CA VAL A 63 -4.14 4.76 -0.57
C VAL A 63 -3.81 3.36 -0.08
N LEU A 64 -2.65 2.87 -0.47
CA LEU A 64 -2.09 1.60 -0.05
C LEU A 64 -0.97 1.89 0.95
N GLY A 65 -1.22 1.62 2.23
CA GLY A 65 -0.21 1.66 3.28
C GLY A 65 0.57 0.34 3.28
N VAL A 66 1.89 0.40 3.16
CA VAL A 66 2.79 -0.77 3.24
C VAL A 66 3.80 -0.57 4.36
N TYR A 67 4.03 -1.61 5.16
CA TYR A 67 5.05 -1.56 6.22
C TYR A 67 6.31 -2.30 5.77
N ALA A 68 7.24 -1.58 5.17
CA ALA A 68 8.43 -2.17 4.56
C ALA A 68 9.59 -1.18 4.52
N SER A 69 10.77 -1.64 4.11
CA SER A 69 11.88 -0.74 3.76
C SER A 69 11.55 0.06 2.50
N SER A 70 12.14 1.26 2.38
CA SER A 70 12.03 2.16 1.21
C SER A 70 12.14 1.47 -0.14
N GLY A 71 13.11 0.56 -0.30
CA GLY A 71 13.32 -0.20 -1.54
C GLY A 71 12.14 -1.12 -1.91
N ARG A 72 11.51 -1.75 -0.92
CA ARG A 72 10.33 -2.62 -1.13
C ARG A 72 9.07 -1.80 -1.39
N ALA A 73 8.90 -0.68 -0.69
CA ALA A 73 7.81 0.25 -0.95
C ALA A 73 7.88 0.83 -2.38
N THR A 74 9.08 1.19 -2.83
CA THR A 74 9.30 1.69 -4.20
C THR A 74 8.99 0.62 -5.24
N GLN A 75 9.40 -0.63 -5.00
CA GLN A 75 9.07 -1.76 -5.88
C GLN A 75 7.55 -1.98 -5.97
N ALA A 76 6.86 -2.00 -4.83
CA ALA A 76 5.40 -2.12 -4.80
C ALA A 76 4.72 -0.99 -5.60
N ALA A 77 5.20 0.24 -5.45
CA ALA A 77 4.66 1.38 -6.18
C ALA A 77 4.87 1.30 -7.69
N ASP A 78 6.03 0.83 -8.15
CA ASP A 78 6.33 0.64 -9.58
C ASP A 78 5.43 -0.44 -10.21
N GLN A 79 5.19 -1.53 -9.46
CA GLN A 79 4.26 -2.58 -9.86
C GLN A 79 2.82 -2.07 -9.91
N VAL A 80 2.39 -1.27 -8.93
CA VAL A 80 1.07 -0.61 -8.93
C VAL A 80 0.95 0.36 -10.10
N CYS A 81 1.97 1.17 -10.37
CA CYS A 81 2.02 2.09 -11.50
C CYS A 81 1.85 1.36 -12.84
N THR A 82 2.52 0.22 -12.99
CA THR A 82 2.38 -0.67 -14.15
C THR A 82 0.95 -1.23 -14.26
N LEU A 83 0.36 -1.66 -13.14
CA LEU A 83 -1.00 -2.22 -13.09
C LEU A 83 -2.07 -1.19 -13.48
N VAL A 84 -1.96 0.03 -12.98
CA VAL A 84 -2.95 1.10 -13.25
C VAL A 84 -2.78 1.74 -14.62
N GLY A 85 -1.71 1.40 -15.33
CA GLY A 85 -1.54 1.66 -16.76
C GLY A 85 -1.44 3.13 -17.11
N GLY A 86 -0.38 3.82 -16.65
CA GLY A 86 0.18 5.12 -17.11
C GLY A 86 -0.76 6.34 -17.20
N THR A 87 -2.06 6.14 -17.07
CA THR A 87 -3.16 7.09 -17.19
C THR A 87 -3.53 7.67 -15.82
N ARG A 88 -3.08 7.02 -14.75
CA ARG A 88 -3.34 7.37 -13.36
C ARG A 88 -2.05 7.78 -12.68
N THR A 89 -2.16 8.76 -11.80
CA THR A 89 -1.03 9.27 -11.04
C THR A 89 -0.81 8.40 -9.81
N VAL A 90 0.38 7.81 -9.70
CA VAL A 90 0.81 7.07 -8.51
C VAL A 90 1.91 7.86 -7.82
N ALA A 91 1.71 8.20 -6.55
CA ALA A 91 2.66 8.89 -5.71
C ALA A 91 3.05 8.03 -4.51
N VAL A 92 4.33 8.06 -4.13
CA VAL A 92 4.83 7.37 -2.95
C VAL A 92 5.29 8.42 -1.95
N SER A 93 4.85 8.28 -0.72
CA SER A 93 5.25 9.11 0.41
C SER A 93 5.54 8.24 1.62
N GLU A 94 6.34 8.74 2.56
CA GLU A 94 6.41 8.14 3.89
C GLU A 94 5.09 8.41 4.62
N GLY A 95 4.50 7.37 5.18
CA GLY A 95 3.27 7.43 5.96
C GLY A 95 3.57 7.65 7.43
N GLU A 96 2.66 8.33 8.14
CA GLU A 96 2.76 8.43 9.59
C GLU A 96 2.31 7.11 10.22
N ALA A 97 3.18 6.48 11.02
CA ALA A 97 2.87 5.22 11.69
C ALA A 97 1.63 5.32 12.61
N GLY A 98 1.28 6.53 13.06
CA GLY A 98 0.05 6.83 13.82
C GLY A 98 -1.23 6.63 13.01
N GLU A 99 -1.23 6.94 11.72
CA GLU A 99 -2.39 6.75 10.84
C GLU A 99 -2.61 5.28 10.48
N TRP A 100 -1.57 4.45 10.66
CA TRP A 100 -1.55 3.03 10.32
C TRP A 100 -1.27 2.16 11.55
N GLU A 101 -1.65 2.60 12.75
CA GLU A 101 -1.39 1.86 14.00
C GLU A 101 -1.90 0.42 13.95
N GLU A 102 -3.09 0.19 13.35
CA GLU A 102 -3.66 -1.15 13.21
C GLU A 102 -2.79 -2.05 12.31
N LEU A 103 -2.26 -1.51 11.20
CA LEU A 103 -1.35 -2.22 10.30
C LEU A 103 -0.05 -2.60 11.02
N VAL A 104 0.52 -1.65 11.77
CA VAL A 104 1.76 -1.86 12.54
C VAL A 104 1.54 -2.87 13.67
N GLN A 105 0.40 -2.81 14.36
CA GLN A 105 0.05 -3.74 15.43
C GLN A 105 -0.18 -5.15 14.88
N GLN A 106 -0.87 -5.29 13.75
CA GLN A 106 -1.06 -6.57 13.09
C GLN A 106 0.30 -7.20 12.73
N TYR A 107 1.20 -6.42 12.11
CA TYR A 107 2.53 -6.90 11.76
C TYR A 107 3.33 -7.40 12.98
N ARG A 108 3.35 -6.62 14.08
CA ARG A 108 4.02 -7.01 15.32
C ARG A 108 3.47 -8.31 15.87
N PHE A 109 2.15 -8.47 15.86
CA PHE A 109 1.47 -9.68 16.30
C PHE A 109 1.85 -10.88 15.42
N GLU A 110 1.80 -10.75 14.09
CA GLU A 110 2.10 -11.84 13.15
C GLU A 110 3.59 -12.23 13.14
N LYS A 111 4.51 -11.30 13.39
CA LYS A 111 5.96 -11.58 13.54
C LYS A 111 6.33 -12.08 14.93
N GLY A 112 5.41 -12.10 15.89
CA GLY A 112 5.71 -12.42 17.29
C GLY A 112 6.65 -11.42 17.97
N LEU A 113 6.78 -10.20 17.42
CA LEU A 113 7.56 -9.11 17.99
C LEU A 113 6.71 -8.47 19.09
N ARG A 114 7.02 -8.82 20.33
CA ARG A 114 6.27 -8.42 21.54
C ARG A 114 6.88 -7.20 22.21
#